data_AF-A0A1S3UB62-F1
#
_entry.id   AF-A0A1S3UB62-F1
#
_cell.length_a   1.000
_cell.length_b   1.000
_cell.length_c   1.000
_cell.angle_alpha   90.00
_cell.angle_beta   90.00
_cell.angle_gamma   90.00
#
_symmetry.space_group_name_H-M   'P 1'
#
loop_
_entity.id
_entity.type
_entity.pdbx_description
1 polymer ?
#
loop_
_entity_poly.entity_id
_entity_poly.type
_entity_poly.pdbx_seq_one_letter_code
_entity_poly.pdbx_strand_id
1 'polypeptide(L)'
;MLDAKPKATPLQPDIQLTTTGDPFSDPTQYHSLFGALQYLTITRPDLSYAANLVSQFLQAPTNDHFQAVKCILRYVQGTMSYGLSFTRGASLNVLVYSDAD
;
A
#
# COMPACT_ATOMS: atom_id res chain seq x y z
N MET A 1 10.59 -12.48 -0.58
CA MET A 1 10.19 -11.34 0.27
C MET A 1 10.26 -11.64 1.76
N LEU A 2 10.17 -12.91 2.18
CA LEU A 2 10.24 -13.28 3.59
C LEU A 2 11.57 -12.87 4.27
N ASP A 3 12.68 -12.83 3.53
CA ASP A 3 14.00 -12.41 4.03
C ASP A 3 14.39 -10.98 3.63
N ALA A 4 13.45 -10.15 3.15
CA ALA A 4 13.79 -8.78 2.77
C ALA A 4 14.10 -7.92 4.01
N LYS A 5 14.89 -6.86 3.85
CA LYS A 5 15.08 -5.90 4.94
C LYS A 5 13.81 -5.06 5.08
N PRO A 6 13.14 -5.07 6.25
CA PRO A 6 11.91 -4.32 6.43
C PRO A 6 12.16 -2.81 6.33
N LYS A 7 11.14 -2.07 5.92
CA LYS A 7 11.14 -0.60 5.90
C LYS A 7 10.14 -0.05 6.91
N ALA A 8 10.50 1.06 7.55
CA ALA A 8 9.66 1.70 8.55
C ALA A 8 8.52 2.54 7.94
N THR A 9 8.64 2.95 6.67
CA THR A 9 7.62 3.73 5.97
C THR A 9 7.21 3.05 4.66
N PRO A 10 5.92 3.09 4.28
CA PRO A 10 5.45 2.48 3.04
C PRO A 10 5.98 3.21 1.79
N LEU A 11 6.13 4.53 1.88
CA LEU A 11 6.75 5.40 0.89
C LEU A 11 7.75 6.34 1.55
N GLN A 12 8.64 6.94 0.76
CA GLN A 12 9.46 8.06 1.23
C GLN A 12 8.60 9.34 1.30
N PRO A 13 8.84 10.21 2.30
CA PRO A 13 8.30 11.57 2.26
C PRO A 13 8.80 12.28 1.00
N ASP A 14 7.91 13.07 0.38
CA ASP A 14 8.17 13.84 -0.85
C ASP A 14 8.54 13.03 -2.10
N ILE A 15 8.14 11.75 -2.15
CA ILE A 15 8.36 10.95 -3.35
C ILE A 15 7.56 11.50 -4.55
N GLN A 16 8.27 11.86 -5.61
CA GLN A 16 7.68 12.24 -6.90
C GLN A 16 7.88 11.09 -7.88
N LEU A 17 6.77 10.42 -8.23
CA LEU A 17 6.76 9.42 -9.29
C LEU A 17 6.39 10.10 -10.60
N THR A 18 7.18 9.86 -11.64
CA THR A 18 7.00 10.46 -12.96
C THR A 18 6.73 9.40 -14.00
N THR A 19 5.90 9.73 -14.98
CA THR A 19 5.65 8.85 -16.15
C THR A 19 6.88 8.69 -17.05
N THR A 20 7.87 9.58 -16.93
CA THR A 20 9.15 9.50 -17.63
C THR A 20 10.09 8.55 -16.90
N GLY A 21 10.56 7.51 -17.58
CA GLY A 21 11.54 6.57 -17.04
C GLY A 21 11.64 5.29 -17.87
N ASP A 22 12.54 4.40 -17.47
CA ASP A 22 12.69 3.10 -18.12
C ASP A 22 11.45 2.23 -17.85
N PRO A 23 10.79 1.70 -18.89
CA PRO A 23 9.61 0.87 -18.72
C PRO A 23 9.96 -0.40 -17.95
N PHE A 24 9.07 -0.80 -17.05
CA PHE A 24 9.20 -2.06 -16.36
C PHE A 24 8.93 -3.21 -17.34
N SER A 25 9.79 -4.23 -17.34
CA SER A 25 9.77 -5.29 -18.35
C SER A 25 8.54 -6.19 -18.30
N ASP A 26 7.90 -6.32 -17.14
CA ASP A 26 6.74 -7.20 -16.94
C ASP A 26 5.54 -6.45 -16.31
N PRO A 27 4.70 -5.79 -17.12
CA PRO A 27 3.52 -5.09 -16.59
C PRO A 27 2.51 -6.02 -15.90
N THR A 28 2.47 -7.30 -16.28
CA THR A 28 1.55 -8.29 -15.67
C THR A 28 1.93 -8.53 -14.22
N GLN A 29 3.22 -8.68 -13.94
CA GLN A 29 3.72 -8.80 -12.56
C GLN A 29 3.38 -7.56 -11.73
N TYR A 30 3.51 -6.37 -12.31
CA TYR A 30 3.15 -5.12 -11.63
C TYR A 30 1.66 -5.11 -11.25
N HIS A 31 0.77 -5.48 -12.18
CA HIS A 31 -0.68 -5.52 -11.95
C HIS A 31 -1.08 -6.55 -10.91
N SER A 32 -0.47 -7.74 -10.96
CA SER A 32 -0.71 -8.80 -9.97
C SER A 32 -0.34 -8.35 -8.55
N LEU A 33 0.82 -7.70 -8.40
CA LEU A 33 1.25 -7.15 -7.11
C LEU A 33 0.35 -6.01 -6.65
N PHE A 34 -0.07 -5.13 -7.55
CA PHE A 34 -1.02 -4.07 -7.22
C PHE A 34 -2.36 -4.66 -6.74
N GLY A 35 -2.88 -5.70 -7.38
CA GLY A 35 -4.10 -6.38 -6.93
C GLY A 35 -3.99 -6.92 -5.50
N ALA A 36 -2.84 -7.52 -5.16
CA ALA A 36 -2.58 -7.98 -3.79
C ALA A 36 -2.48 -6.80 -2.80
N LEU A 37 -1.83 -5.69 -3.18
CA LEU A 37 -1.76 -4.48 -2.36
C LEU A 37 -3.15 -3.86 -2.13
N GLN A 38 -3.98 -3.82 -3.17
CA GLN A 38 -5.33 -3.30 -3.08
C GLN A 38 -6.15 -4.12 -2.07
N TYR A 39 -6.01 -5.44 -2.06
CA TYR A 39 -6.67 -6.27 -1.05
C TYR A 39 -6.18 -5.95 0.37
N LEU A 40 -4.88 -5.72 0.57
CA LEU A 40 -4.34 -5.36 1.88
C LEU A 40 -4.91 -4.06 2.43
N THR A 41 -5.19 -3.05 1.58
CA THR A 41 -5.74 -1.75 2.05
C THR A 41 -7.05 -1.88 2.81
N ILE A 42 -7.82 -2.95 2.61
CA ILE A 42 -9.08 -3.23 3.34
C ILE A 42 -8.82 -3.38 4.85
N THR A 43 -7.70 -4.00 5.23
CA THR A 43 -7.34 -4.26 6.63
C THR A 43 -6.20 -3.37 7.15
N ARG A 44 -5.55 -2.65 6.23
CA ARG A 44 -4.39 -1.76 6.46
C ARG A 44 -4.64 -0.38 5.85
N PRO A 45 -5.46 0.47 6.51
CA PRO A 45 -5.77 1.79 5.98
C PRO A 45 -4.53 2.69 5.86
N ASP A 46 -3.47 2.41 6.62
CA ASP A 46 -2.17 3.08 6.54
C ASP A 46 -1.48 2.93 5.17
N LEU A 47 -1.82 1.90 4.39
CA LEU A 47 -1.30 1.68 3.03
C LEU A 47 -2.07 2.41 1.95
N SER A 48 -3.24 2.97 2.25
CA SER A 48 -4.18 3.49 1.24
C SER A 48 -3.55 4.57 0.37
N TYR A 49 -2.82 5.52 0.98
CA TYR A 49 -2.11 6.56 0.24
C TYR A 49 -1.07 5.96 -0.72
N ALA A 50 -0.27 5.01 -0.23
CA ALA A 50 0.80 4.42 -1.02
C ALA A 50 0.28 3.57 -2.18
N ALA A 51 -0.78 2.78 -1.93
CA ALA A 51 -1.47 2.01 -2.96
C ALA A 51 -2.12 2.92 -4.02
N ASN A 52 -2.78 4.01 -3.61
CA ASN A 52 -3.38 4.98 -4.52
C ASN A 52 -2.34 5.72 -5.37
N LEU A 53 -1.14 5.97 -4.84
CA LEU A 53 -0.09 6.63 -5.63
C LEU A 53 0.42 5.70 -6.75
N VAL A 54 0.68 4.43 -6.44
CA VAL A 54 1.19 3.46 -7.43
C VAL A 54 0.14 3.01 -8.45
N SER A 55 -1.16 3.13 -8.13
CA SER A 55 -2.26 2.80 -9.04
C SER A 55 -2.33 3.73 -10.26
N GLN A 56 -1.82 4.97 -10.12
CA GLN A 56 -1.79 5.96 -11.20
C GLN A 56 -0.93 5.50 -12.39
N PHE A 57 -0.04 4.52 -12.19
CA PHE A 57 0.94 4.07 -13.17
C PHE A 57 0.70 2.63 -13.67
N LEU A 58 -0.54 2.13 -13.57
CA LEU A 58 -0.88 0.78 -14.04
C LEU A 58 -0.71 0.61 -15.55
N GLN A 59 -1.03 1.62 -16.35
CA GLN A 59 -1.00 1.48 -17.82
C GLN A 59 0.43 1.31 -18.37
N ALA A 60 1.39 2.04 -17.81
CA ALA A 60 2.79 2.05 -18.25
C ALA A 60 3.72 2.16 -17.03
N PRO A 61 3.91 1.06 -16.27
CA PRO A 61 4.78 1.09 -15.11
C PRO A 61 6.25 1.25 -15.53
N THR A 62 7.03 1.98 -14.72
CA THR A 62 8.47 2.13 -14.88
C THR A 62 9.20 1.35 -13.79
N ASN A 63 10.51 1.21 -13.94
CA ASN A 63 11.34 0.62 -12.89
C ASN A 63 11.19 1.35 -11.55
N ASP A 64 11.03 2.68 -11.56
CA ASP A 64 10.85 3.47 -10.34
C ASP A 64 9.49 3.21 -9.67
N HIS A 65 8.42 3.09 -10.46
CA HIS A 65 7.11 2.64 -9.94
C HIS A 65 7.23 1.27 -9.27
N PHE A 66 7.97 0.35 -9.88
CA PHE A 66 8.20 -0.96 -9.29
C PHE A 66 9.08 -0.92 -8.02
N GLN A 67 10.04 0.01 -7.92
CA GLN A 67 10.78 0.24 -6.68
C GLN A 67 9.86 0.75 -5.56
N ALA A 68 8.92 1.63 -5.87
CA ALA A 68 7.92 2.10 -4.91
C ALA A 68 7.06 0.92 -4.40
N VAL A 69 6.56 0.06 -5.30
CA VAL A 69 5.83 -1.17 -4.93
C VAL A 69 6.68 -2.06 -4.01
N LYS A 70 7.96 -2.28 -4.33
CA LYS A 70 8.87 -3.05 -3.46
C LYS A 70 9.07 -2.40 -2.08
N CYS A 71 9.08 -1.08 -2.00
CA CYS A 71 9.17 -0.35 -0.74
C CYS A 71 7.94 -0.62 0.14
N ILE A 72 6.74 -0.53 -0.45
CA ILE A 72 5.47 -0.85 0.23
C ILE A 72 5.49 -2.28 0.76
N LEU A 73 5.89 -3.25 -0.07
CA LEU A 73 5.91 -4.65 0.34
C LEU A 73 6.94 -4.94 1.46
N ARG A 74 8.08 -4.23 1.49
CA ARG A 74 9.05 -4.31 2.62
C ARG A 74 8.49 -3.71 3.90
N TYR A 75 7.65 -2.69 3.80
CA TYR A 75 6.94 -2.15 4.95
C TYR A 75 5.89 -3.15 5.48
N VAL A 76 5.13 -3.79 4.57
CA VAL A 76 4.18 -4.87 4.94
C VAL A 76 4.90 -6.01 5.67
N GLN A 77 6.07 -6.42 5.18
CA GLN A 77 6.89 -7.43 5.84
C GLN A 77 7.31 -7.02 7.27
N GLY A 78 7.72 -5.76 7.47
CA GLY A 78 8.09 -5.23 8.79
C GLY A 78 6.90 -5.09 9.75
N THR A 79 5.69 -5.03 9.21
CA THR A 79 4.45 -4.79 9.97
C THR A 79 3.54 -6.01 9.95
N MET A 80 4.00 -7.21 9.64
CA MET A 80 3.14 -8.41 9.57
C MET A 80 2.35 -8.68 10.86
N SER A 81 2.87 -8.28 12.02
CA SER A 81 2.22 -8.40 13.32
C SER A 81 1.16 -7.35 13.61
N TYR A 82 1.07 -6.28 12.81
CA TYR A 82 0.08 -5.23 13.03
C TYR A 82 -1.29 -5.76 12.58
N GLY A 83 -2.38 -5.23 13.10
CA GLY A 83 -3.72 -5.65 12.69
C GLY A 83 -4.80 -4.86 13.39
N LEU A 84 -6.01 -4.87 12.81
CA LEU A 84 -7.20 -4.39 13.48
C LEU A 84 -7.72 -5.50 14.40
N SER A 85 -7.80 -5.22 15.70
CA SER A 85 -8.42 -6.13 16.67
C SER A 85 -9.86 -5.69 16.90
N PHE A 86 -10.81 -6.51 16.49
CA PHE A 86 -12.23 -6.30 16.78
C PHE A 86 -12.60 -7.04 18.05
N THR A 87 -12.75 -6.32 19.16
CA THR A 87 -13.27 -6.88 20.41
C THR A 87 -14.76 -6.66 20.52
N ARG A 88 -15.51 -7.64 21.05
CA ARG A 88 -16.94 -7.49 21.31
C ARG A 88 -17.15 -6.35 22.32
N GLY A 89 -17.87 -5.31 21.91
CA GLY A 89 -18.30 -4.25 22.84
C GLY A 89 -19.19 -4.83 23.93
N ALA A 90 -18.95 -4.45 25.19
CA ALA A 90 -19.75 -4.91 26.34
C ALA A 90 -21.23 -4.46 26.24
N SER A 91 -21.52 -3.45 25.43
CA SER A 91 -22.87 -2.95 25.16
C SER A 91 -23.01 -2.58 23.67
N LEU A 92 -24.21 -2.76 23.12
CA LEU A 92 -24.56 -2.43 21.74
C LEU A 92 -24.90 -0.93 21.59
N ASN A 93 -24.02 -0.05 22.08
CA ASN A 93 -24.21 1.40 21.94
C ASN A 93 -23.70 1.86 20.57
N VAL A 94 -24.62 2.26 19.69
CA VAL A 94 -24.30 2.84 18.39
C VAL A 94 -23.85 4.28 18.60
N LEU A 95 -22.60 4.56 18.27
CA LEU A 95 -22.01 5.89 18.32
C LEU A 95 -21.87 6.40 16.89
N VAL A 96 -22.44 7.57 16.58
CA VAL A 96 -22.42 8.17 15.24
C VAL A 96 -21.59 9.44 15.30
N TYR A 97 -20.68 9.59 14.34
CA TYR A 97 -19.91 10.80 14.12
C TYR A 97 -20.40 11.46 12.82
N SER A 98 -20.60 12.78 12.86
CA SER A 98 -20.87 13.59 11.67
C SER A 98 -19.71 14.54 11.50
N ASP A 99 -19.00 14.40 10.39
CA ASP A 99 -17.97 15.35 9.96
C ASP A 99 -18.61 16.27 8.91
N ALA A 100 -18.37 17.57 9.00
CA ALA A 100 -18.83 18.53 8.02
C ALA A 100 -17.62 18.98 7.20
N ASP A 101 -17.60 18.60 5.93
CA ASP A 101 -16.71 19.17 4.90
C ASP A 101 -17.37 20.43 4.31
#